data_AF-A0A8C0HWX6-F1
#
_entry.id   AF-A0A8C0HWX6-F1
#
_cell.length_a   1.000
_cell.length_b   1.000
_cell.length_c   1.000
_cell.angle_alpha   90.00
_cell.angle_beta   90.00
_cell.angle_gamma   90.00
#
_symmetry.space_group_name_H-M   'P 1'
#
loop_
_entity.id
_entity.type
_entity.pdbx_description
1 polymer ?
#
loop_
_entity_poly.entity_id
_entity_poly.type
_entity_poly.pdbx_seq_one_letter_code
_entity_poly.pdbx_strand_id
1 'polypeptide(L)'
;MCNTLTYCDLGKSAKDVFSKGYGFSMVKIDLRTKLCSGVEFSTSGHAYTVTGKASGNLETKYKICNYGLTFTQKWNTDNTLGTEISLESKKEEWEIEGLL
;
A
#
# COMPACT_ATOMS: atom_id res chain seq x y z
N MET A 1 -15.97 -13.39 -1.07
CA MET A 1 -15.05 -12.59 -0.22
C MET A 1 -14.08 -13.55 0.43
N CYS A 2 -12.91 -13.77 -0.17
CA CYS A 2 -11.85 -14.59 0.43
C CYS A 2 -10.67 -13.66 0.76
N ASN A 3 -10.66 -13.07 1.96
CA ASN A 3 -9.39 -12.57 2.51
C ASN A 3 -8.71 -13.77 3.15
N THR A 4 -7.70 -14.31 2.47
CA THR A 4 -6.83 -15.32 3.09
C THR A 4 -6.07 -14.61 4.21
N LEU A 5 -6.43 -14.87 5.47
CA LEU A 5 -5.70 -14.37 6.63
C LEU A 5 -4.27 -14.90 6.55
N THR A 6 -3.32 -14.03 6.23
CA THR A 6 -1.91 -14.40 6.19
C THR A 6 -1.35 -14.36 7.61
N TYR A 7 -0.23 -15.05 7.86
CA TYR A 7 0.48 -14.97 9.13
C TYR A 7 0.79 -13.51 9.53
N CYS A 8 1.02 -12.63 8.54
CA CYS A 8 1.25 -11.20 8.74
C CYS A 8 0.02 -10.43 9.25
N ASP A 9 -1.19 -10.98 9.12
CA ASP A 9 -2.43 -10.36 9.60
C ASP A 9 -2.74 -10.72 11.07
N LEU A 10 -2.05 -11.72 11.66
CA LEU A 10 -2.18 -12.04 13.08
C LEU A 10 -1.69 -10.87 13.95
N GLY A 11 -2.55 -10.43 14.88
CA GLY A 11 -2.24 -9.32 15.78
C GLY A 11 -2.28 -7.92 15.15
N LYS A 12 -2.55 -7.81 13.84
CA LYS A 12 -2.66 -6.53 13.12
C LYS A 12 -3.72 -5.61 13.71
N SER A 13 -4.89 -6.16 14.06
CA SER A 13 -5.97 -5.38 14.67
C SER A 13 -5.56 -4.81 16.03
N ALA A 14 -4.93 -5.61 16.89
CA ALA A 14 -4.42 -5.14 18.17
C ALA A 14 -3.33 -4.07 17.99
N LYS A 15 -2.37 -4.30 17.07
CA LYS A 15 -1.34 -3.31 16.74
C LYS A 15 -1.93 -2.00 16.24
N ASP A 16 -2.95 -2.06 15.39
CA ASP A 16 -3.61 -0.88 14.83
C ASP A 16 -4.25 -0.01 15.93
N VAL A 17 -4.87 -0.62 16.95
CA VAL A 17 -5.44 0.09 18.10
C VAL A 17 -4.40 0.93 18.83
N PHE A 18 -3.17 0.41 19.00
CA PHE A 18 -2.12 1.11 19.72
C PHE A 18 -1.26 2.05 18.86
N SER A 19 -1.33 1.95 17.52
CA SER A 19 -0.43 2.69 16.63
C SER A 19 -1.13 3.78 15.81
N LYS A 20 -2.42 3.64 15.49
CA LYS A 20 -3.15 4.64 14.71
C LYS A 20 -3.61 5.79 15.60
N GLY A 21 -3.33 7.02 15.17
CA GLY A 21 -3.77 8.25 15.85
C GLY A 21 -2.84 8.78 16.95
N TYR A 22 -1.82 8.01 17.33
CA TYR A 22 -0.82 8.43 18.32
C TYR A 22 0.40 9.05 17.64
N GLY A 23 0.36 10.37 17.43
CA GLY A 23 1.41 11.16 16.78
C GLY A 23 1.92 12.29 17.69
N PHE A 24 2.39 11.96 18.89
CA PHE A 24 2.96 12.96 19.80
C PHE A 24 4.25 13.53 19.19
N SER A 25 4.40 14.85 19.27
CA SER A 25 5.58 15.58 18.79
C SER A 25 5.87 15.45 17.28
N MET A 26 4.85 15.14 16.46
CA MET A 26 4.99 15.07 15.02
C MET A 26 3.76 15.64 14.30
N VAL A 27 4.00 16.52 13.33
CA VAL A 27 2.98 16.95 12.37
C VAL A 27 3.07 16.04 11.16
N LYS A 28 1.96 15.38 10.82
CA LYS A 28 1.85 14.48 9.67
C LYS A 28 0.81 14.99 8.69
N ILE A 29 1.18 15.02 7.41
CA ILE A 29 0.29 15.33 6.29
C ILE A 29 0.30 14.11 5.38
N ASP A 30 -0.87 13.54 5.12
CA ASP A 30 -1.06 12.45 4.17
C ASP A 30 -1.97 12.92 3.03
N LEU A 31 -1.52 12.74 1.79
CA LEU A 31 -2.29 12.97 0.58
C LEU A 31 -2.37 11.66 -0.20
N ARG A 32 -3.59 11.22 -0.51
CA ARG A 32 -3.82 10.02 -1.32
C ARG A 32 -4.77 10.34 -2.45
N THR A 33 -4.31 10.09 -3.68
CA THR A 33 -5.08 10.31 -4.91
C THR A 33 -5.23 8.98 -5.64
N LYS A 34 -6.46 8.64 -6.00
CA LYS A 34 -6.79 7.46 -6.80
C LYS A 34 -7.35 7.91 -8.14
N LEU A 35 -6.71 7.49 -9.22
CA LEU A 35 -7.19 7.76 -10.57
C LEU A 35 -7.99 6.56 -11.09
N CYS A 36 -9.01 6.84 -11.91
CA CYS A 36 -9.81 5.79 -12.57
C CYS A 36 -8.98 4.86 -13.47
N SER A 37 -7.79 5.30 -13.89
CA SER A 37 -6.84 4.54 -14.70
C SER A 37 -6.11 3.42 -13.93
N GLY A 38 -6.42 3.20 -12.64
CA GLY A 38 -5.75 2.18 -11.81
C GLY A 38 -4.44 2.66 -11.17
N VAL A 39 -4.10 3.94 -11.35
CA VAL A 39 -2.94 4.57 -10.72
C VAL A 39 -3.34 5.21 -9.39
N GLU A 40 -2.56 4.97 -8.36
CA GLU A 40 -2.73 5.56 -7.03
C GLU A 40 -1.41 6.18 -6.58
N PHE A 41 -1.46 7.44 -6.15
CA PHE A 41 -0.34 8.16 -5.57
C PHE A 41 -0.66 8.45 -4.11
N SER A 42 0.26 8.10 -3.22
CA SER A 42 0.20 8.43 -1.80
C SER A 42 1.47 9.16 -1.42
N THR A 43 1.35 10.40 -0.97
CA THR A 43 2.48 11.19 -0.47
C THR A 43 2.23 11.46 0.99
N SER A 44 3.23 11.27 1.85
CA SER A 44 3.15 11.79 3.22
C SER A 44 4.39 12.53 3.66
N GLY A 45 4.17 13.65 4.33
CA GLY A 45 5.18 14.50 4.92
C GLY A 45 5.07 14.48 6.43
N HIS A 46 6.22 14.41 7.10
CA HIS A 46 6.32 14.34 8.55
C HIS A 46 7.30 15.41 9.01
N ALA A 47 6.93 16.18 10.03
CA ALA A 47 7.80 17.13 10.69
C ALA A 47 7.84 16.82 12.19
N TYR A 48 9.03 16.56 12.71
CA TYR A 48 9.26 16.20 14.11
C TYR A 48 9.55 17.47 14.92
N THR A 49 8.65 17.83 15.83
CA THR A 49 8.75 19.10 16.57
C THR A 49 9.85 19.10 17.63
N VAL A 50 10.31 17.91 18.06
CA VAL A 50 11.39 17.76 19.06
C VAL A 50 12.78 17.85 18.43
N THR A 51 12.97 17.25 17.24
CA THR A 51 14.28 17.21 16.57
C THR A 51 14.44 18.29 15.49
N GLY A 52 13.34 18.92 15.08
CA GLY A 52 13.31 19.86 13.95
C GLY A 52 13.48 19.21 12.58
N LYS A 53 13.58 17.87 12.52
CA LYS A 53 13.75 17.14 11.26
C LYS A 53 12.43 17.03 10.52
N ALA A 54 12.51 17.00 9.19
CA ALA A 54 11.39 16.68 8.32
C ALA A 54 11.73 15.46 7.46
N SER A 55 10.74 14.61 7.20
CA SER A 55 10.85 13.48 6.29
C SER A 55 9.65 13.41 5.36
N GLY A 56 9.85 12.85 4.18
CA GLY A 56 8.82 12.69 3.16
C GLY A 56 8.87 11.30 2.56
N ASN A 57 7.70 10.82 2.15
CA ASN A 57 7.58 9.60 1.34
C ASN A 57 6.58 9.81 0.21
N LEU A 58 6.84 9.09 -0.87
CA LEU A 58 6.02 9.01 -2.05
C LEU A 58 5.87 7.54 -2.41
N GLU A 59 4.65 7.02 -2.32
CA GLU A 59 4.27 5.72 -2.83
C GLU A 59 3.44 5.90 -4.11
N THR A 60 3.90 5.31 -5.21
CA THR A 60 3.16 5.22 -6.46
C THR A 60 2.79 3.78 -6.71
N LYS A 61 1.51 3.52 -6.93
CA LYS A 61 0.98 2.19 -7.19
C LYS A 61 0.26 2.17 -8.53
N TYR A 62 0.67 1.27 -9.41
CA TYR A 62 0.03 1.01 -10.68
C TYR A 62 -0.64 -0.36 -10.62
N LYS A 63 -1.97 -0.37 -10.72
CA LYS A 63 -2.74 -1.61 -10.77
C LYS A 63 -3.20 -1.87 -12.20
N ILE A 64 -2.73 -2.97 -12.77
CA ILE A 64 -3.17 -3.47 -14.06
C ILE A 64 -4.20 -4.57 -13.79
N CYS A 65 -5.46 -4.15 -13.63
CA CYS A 65 -6.56 -5.01 -13.20
C CYS A 65 -6.78 -6.23 -14.12
N ASN A 66 -6.47 -6.11 -15.41
CA ASN A 66 -6.68 -7.19 -16.38
C ASN A 66 -5.80 -8.42 -16.12
N TYR A 67 -4.62 -8.23 -15.53
CA TYR A 67 -3.63 -9.31 -15.32
C TYR A 67 -3.33 -9.56 -13.83
N GLY A 68 -4.06 -8.94 -12.91
CA GLY A 68 -3.79 -9.05 -11.46
C GLY A 68 -2.42 -8.49 -11.05
N LEU A 69 -1.76 -7.72 -11.92
CA LEU A 69 -0.42 -7.19 -11.69
C LEU A 69 -0.49 -5.84 -10.98
N THR A 70 0.25 -5.71 -9.89
CA THR A 70 0.42 -4.45 -9.15
C THR A 70 1.90 -4.11 -9.07
N PHE A 71 2.24 -2.91 -9.50
CA PHE A 71 3.57 -2.34 -9.35
C PHE A 71 3.52 -1.24 -8.29
N THR A 72 4.33 -1.35 -7.25
CA THR A 72 4.43 -0.35 -6.18
C THR A 72 5.85 0.19 -6.10
N GLN A 73 6.02 1.49 -6.26
CA GLN A 73 7.28 2.20 -6.04
C GLN A 73 7.16 3.06 -4.80
N LYS A 74 8.16 3.01 -3.92
CA LYS A 74 8.25 3.81 -2.71
C LYS A 74 9.55 4.58 -2.72
N TRP A 75 9.46 5.90 -2.66
CA TRP A 75 10.58 6.81 -2.51
C TRP A 75 10.48 7.51 -1.16
N ASN A 76 11.61 7.77 -0.52
CA ASN A 76 11.70 8.62 0.67
C ASN A 76 12.76 9.71 0.50
N THR A 77 12.74 10.70 1.39
CA THR A 77 13.72 11.81 1.43
C THR A 77 15.13 11.38 1.85
N ASP A 78 15.29 10.15 2.34
CA ASP A 78 16.58 9.54 2.66
C ASP A 78 17.21 8.85 1.43
N ASN A 79 16.73 9.18 0.23
CA ASN A 79 17.17 8.62 -1.06
C ASN A 79 17.02 7.09 -1.18
N THR A 80 16.10 6.48 -0.43
CA THR A 80 15.76 5.07 -0.56
C THR A 80 14.64 4.88 -1.59
N LEU A 81 14.90 4.05 -2.60
CA LEU A 81 13.92 3.60 -3.57
C LEU A 81 13.62 2.11 -3.37
N GLY A 82 12.38 1.80 -2.99
CA GLY A 82 11.83 0.45 -2.96
C GLY A 82 10.92 0.20 -4.15
N THR A 83 11.11 -0.91 -4.84
CA THR A 83 10.23 -1.34 -5.93
C THR A 83 9.68 -2.74 -5.60
N GLU A 84 8.37 -2.88 -5.65
CA GLU A 84 7.65 -4.11 -5.38
C GLU A 84 6.76 -4.45 -6.57
N ILE A 85 6.84 -5.70 -7.02
CA ILE A 85 5.97 -6.25 -8.06
C ILE A 85 5.16 -7.37 -7.40
N SER A 86 3.84 -7.24 -7.44
CA SER A 86 2.92 -8.25 -6.95
C SER A 86 2.07 -8.75 -8.10
N LEU A 87 2.05 -10.07 -8.32
CA LEU A 87 1.17 -10.72 -9.28
C LEU A 87 0.16 -11.55 -8.50
N GLU A 88 -1.11 -11.19 -8.60
CA GLU A 88 -2.19 -12.01 -8.09
C GLU A 88 -2.67 -12.93 -9.21
N SER A 89 -2.44 -14.24 -9.07
CA SER A 89 -2.92 -15.22 -10.04
C SER A 89 -4.44 -15.26 -10.05
N LYS A 90 -5.03 -14.77 -11.14
CA LYS A 90 -6.41 -15.08 -11.48
C LYS A 90 -6.42 -16.55 -11.88
N LYS A 91 -6.94 -17.43 -11.01
CA LYS A 91 -7.33 -18.77 -11.46
C LYS A 91 -8.39 -18.56 -12.53
N GLU A 92 -8.03 -18.73 -13.80
CA GLU A 92 -9.01 -19.11 -14.80
C GLU A 92 -9.51 -20.50 -14.39
N GLU A 93 -10.65 -20.49 -13.73
CA GLU A 93 -11.49 -21.66 -13.59
C GLU A 93 -11.96 -21.99 -15.01
N TRP A 94 -11.28 -22.94 -15.64
CA TRP A 94 -11.74 -23.53 -16.89
C TRP A 94 -13.08 -24.21 -16.58
N GLU A 95 -14.20 -23.53 -16.83
CA GLU A 95 -15.51 -24.17 -16.92
C GLU A 95 -15.42 -25.23 -18.04
N ILE A 96 -15.22 -26.48 -17.65
CA ILE A 96 -15.52 -27.63 -18.51
C ILE A 96 -17.04 -27.82 -18.47
N GLU A 97 -17.79 -26.93 -19.10
CA GLU A 97 -19.24 -27.08 -19.31
C GLU A 97 -19.56 -26.66 -20.75
N GLY A 98 -19.15 -27.50 -21.70
CA GLY A 98 -19.43 -27.29 -23.13
C GLY A 98 -19.14 -28.46 -24.05
N LEU A 99 -18.81 -29.65 -23.52
CA LEU A 99 -18.69 -30.89 -24.28
C LEU A 99 -19.32 -32.04 -23.48
N LEU A 100 -20.66 -32.06 -23.47
CA LEU A 100 -21.51 -33.26 -23.49
C LEU A 100 -22.91 -32.87 -23.94
#